data_AF-A0A2D7PGK8-F1
#
_entry.id   AF-A0A2D7PGK8-F1
#
_cell.length_a   1.000
_cell.length_b   1.000
_cell.length_c   1.000
_cell.angle_alpha   90.00
_cell.angle_beta   90.00
_cell.angle_gamma   90.00
#
_symmetry.space_group_name_H-M   'P 1'
#
loop_
_entity.id
_entity.type
_entity.pdbx_description
1 polymer ?
#
loop_
_entity_poly.entity_id
_entity_poly.type
_entity_poly.pdbx_seq_one_letter_code
_entity_poly.pdbx_strand_id
1 'polypeptide(L)'
;MVKRKDPKKGTGKKPKGSGRRLYTDENPKDTVSIKYATPADARATVAKVKRINKPYARKIQILTVVEQRAKVAGKTQQAAIAKRGKEALKKARGKK
;
A
#
# COMPACT_ATOMS: atom_id res chain seq x y z
N MET A 1 1.03 -16.83 -39.78
CA MET A 1 0.51 -16.76 -38.39
C MET A 1 0.36 -15.29 -38.01
N VAL A 2 -0.86 -14.79 -37.80
CA VAL A 2 -1.09 -13.36 -37.51
C VAL A 2 -0.37 -12.97 -36.22
N LYS A 3 0.57 -12.03 -36.31
CA LYS A 3 1.35 -11.54 -35.16
C LYS A 3 0.38 -10.82 -34.22
N ARG A 4 0.11 -11.41 -33.04
CA ARG A 4 -0.78 -10.80 -32.04
C ARG A 4 -0.21 -9.44 -31.63
N LYS A 5 -1.05 -8.41 -31.61
CA LYS A 5 -0.68 -7.07 -31.12
C LYS A 5 -0.19 -7.18 -29.67
N ASP A 6 0.81 -6.38 -29.31
CA ASP A 6 1.31 -6.31 -27.94
C ASP A 6 0.17 -5.91 -26.98
N PRO A 7 0.10 -6.51 -25.78
CA PRO A 7 -0.94 -6.19 -24.82
C PRO A 7 -0.78 -4.74 -24.37
N LYS A 8 -1.91 -4.00 -24.31
CA LYS A 8 -1.92 -2.60 -23.88
C LYS A 8 -1.61 -2.43 -22.40
N LYS A 9 -1.88 -3.46 -21.59
CA LYS A 9 -1.64 -3.53 -20.15
C LYS A 9 -0.70 -4.68 -19.83
N GLY A 10 0.11 -4.56 -18.79
CA GLY A 10 1.03 -5.62 -18.42
C GLY A 10 0.29 -6.85 -17.92
N THR A 11 0.65 -8.00 -18.50
CA THR A 11 0.01 -9.29 -18.23
C THR A 11 0.78 -10.13 -17.21
N GLY A 12 1.90 -9.60 -16.68
CA GLY A 12 2.85 -10.34 -15.81
C GLY A 12 3.57 -11.51 -16.50
N LYS A 13 3.09 -11.97 -17.66
CA LYS A 13 3.64 -13.06 -18.49
C LYS A 13 3.93 -12.56 -19.91
N LYS A 14 5.09 -12.93 -20.47
CA LYS A 14 5.46 -12.62 -21.86
C LYS A 14 4.59 -13.42 -22.83
N PRO A 15 3.78 -12.79 -23.71
CA PRO A 15 3.04 -13.52 -24.72
C PRO A 15 3.99 -14.18 -25.73
N LYS A 16 3.70 -15.42 -26.16
CA LYS A 16 4.43 -16.07 -27.26
C LYS A 16 4.22 -15.26 -28.54
N GLY A 17 5.31 -14.82 -29.18
CA GLY A 17 5.29 -13.99 -30.40
C GLY A 17 5.33 -12.47 -30.20
N SER A 18 5.45 -11.99 -28.96
CA SER A 18 5.60 -10.56 -28.61
C SER A 18 7.05 -10.20 -28.28
N GLY A 19 7.50 -9.05 -28.77
CA GLY A 19 8.83 -8.49 -28.48
C GLY A 19 8.92 -7.79 -27.12
N ARG A 20 7.79 -7.39 -26.53
CA ARG A 20 7.72 -6.53 -25.35
C ARG A 20 7.29 -7.30 -24.10
N ARG A 21 8.12 -7.28 -23.06
CA ARG A 21 7.71 -7.60 -21.68
C ARG A 21 7.10 -6.35 -21.07
N LEU A 22 5.80 -6.13 -21.23
CA LEU A 22 5.12 -5.09 -20.44
C LEU A 22 4.96 -5.63 -19.00
N TYR A 23 5.99 -5.45 -18.17
CA TYR A 23 5.92 -5.73 -16.72
C TYR A 23 5.23 -4.58 -16.01
N THR A 24 3.96 -4.37 -16.32
CA THR A 24 3.12 -3.45 -15.57
C THR A 24 1.92 -4.22 -15.06
N ASP A 25 2.06 -4.78 -13.85
CA ASP A 25 0.87 -4.99 -13.02
C ASP A 25 0.33 -3.58 -12.75
N GLU A 26 -0.53 -3.08 -13.64
CA GLU A 26 -0.99 -1.68 -13.60
C GLU A 26 -1.77 -1.34 -12.33
N ASN A 27 -2.17 -2.35 -11.55
CA ASN A 27 -2.59 -2.18 -10.17
C ASN A 27 -2.59 -3.54 -9.46
N PRO A 28 -1.50 -3.94 -8.76
CA PRO A 28 -1.49 -5.19 -8.02
C PRO A 28 -2.63 -5.17 -6.99
N LYS A 29 -3.45 -6.23 -6.92
CA LYS A 29 -4.60 -6.37 -6.00
C LYS A 29 -4.27 -6.09 -4.51
N ASP A 30 -2.98 -6.09 -4.17
CA ASP A 30 -2.43 -5.87 -2.84
C ASP A 30 -1.76 -4.51 -2.60
N THR A 31 -1.83 -3.58 -3.56
CA THR A 31 -1.41 -2.20 -3.32
C THR A 31 -2.42 -1.48 -2.44
N VAL A 32 -1.88 -0.67 -1.52
CA VAL A 32 -2.65 0.25 -0.71
C VAL A 32 -1.97 1.59 -0.82
N SER A 33 -2.65 2.57 -1.43
CA SER A 33 -2.14 3.93 -1.49
C SER A 33 -2.01 4.53 -0.09
N ILE A 34 -0.92 5.21 0.19
CA ILE A 34 -0.68 5.87 1.48
C ILE A 34 -0.30 7.33 1.22
N LYS A 35 -0.79 8.24 2.06
CA LYS A 35 -0.45 9.66 1.98
C LYS A 35 -0.08 10.17 3.37
N TYR A 36 1.03 10.91 3.45
CA TYR A 36 1.56 11.48 4.69
C TYR A 36 2.16 12.87 4.43
N ALA A 37 1.65 13.57 3.41
CA ALA A 37 2.09 14.92 3.10
C ALA A 37 1.78 15.86 4.27
N THR A 38 0.51 15.87 4.71
CA THR A 38 0.02 16.62 5.87
C THR A 38 -0.39 15.71 7.05
N PRO A 39 -0.57 16.24 8.27
CA PRO A 39 -1.13 15.47 9.39
C PRO A 39 -2.55 14.94 9.09
N ALA A 40 -3.36 15.72 8.36
CA ALA A 40 -4.70 15.30 7.94
C ALA A 40 -4.64 14.08 7.00
N ASP A 41 -3.72 14.10 6.03
CA ASP A 41 -3.51 12.96 5.12
C ASP A 41 -3.08 11.70 5.89
N ALA A 42 -2.21 11.85 6.89
CA ALA A 42 -1.76 10.74 7.71
C ALA A 42 -2.93 10.13 8.52
N ARG A 43 -3.81 10.97 9.09
CA ARG A 43 -5.03 10.51 9.79
C ARG A 43 -5.98 9.79 8.83
N ALA A 44 -6.21 10.34 7.64
CA ALA A 44 -7.04 9.73 6.61
C ALA A 44 -6.47 8.36 6.18
N THR A 45 -5.15 8.26 6.00
CA THR A 45 -4.47 7.00 5.69
C THR A 45 -4.66 5.97 6.81
N VAL A 46 -4.48 6.36 8.08
CA VAL A 46 -4.72 5.47 9.22
C VAL A 46 -6.17 5.00 9.27
N ALA A 47 -7.14 5.90 9.09
CA ALA A 47 -8.57 5.57 9.08
C ALA A 47 -8.91 4.59 7.95
N LYS A 48 -8.37 4.82 6.75
CA LYS A 48 -8.51 3.90 5.62
C LYS A 48 -7.96 2.51 5.96
N VAL A 49 -6.72 2.43 6.47
CA VAL A 49 -6.06 1.15 6.79
C VAL A 49 -6.81 0.38 7.88
N LYS A 50 -7.46 1.06 8.83
CA LYS A 50 -8.32 0.39 9.82
C LYS A 50 -9.54 -0.26 9.16
N ARG A 51 -10.15 0.38 8.17
CA ARG A 51 -11.40 -0.06 7.50
C ARG A 51 -11.20 -1.09 6.38
N ILE A 52 -10.06 -1.09 5.68
CA ILE A 52 -9.85 -2.03 4.56
C ILE A 52 -9.95 -3.50 5.01
N ASN A 53 -10.47 -4.35 4.13
CA ASN A 53 -10.52 -5.79 4.32
C ASN A 53 -9.17 -6.44 3.98
N LYS A 54 -8.16 -6.21 4.83
CA LYS A 54 -6.84 -6.86 4.76
C LYS A 54 -6.50 -7.48 6.11
N PRO A 55 -5.68 -8.55 6.16
CA PRO A 55 -5.26 -9.17 7.40
C PRO A 55 -4.60 -8.19 8.37
N TYR A 56 -4.72 -8.44 9.68
CA TYR A 56 -4.10 -7.59 10.72
C TYR A 56 -2.62 -7.34 10.45
N ALA A 57 -1.86 -8.41 10.14
CA ALA A 57 -0.43 -8.30 9.85
C ALA A 57 -0.16 -7.31 8.70
N ARG A 58 -0.98 -7.36 7.64
CA ARG A 58 -0.86 -6.44 6.51
C ARG A 58 -1.19 -5.00 6.89
N LYS A 59 -2.21 -4.76 7.73
CA LYS A 59 -2.54 -3.43 8.26
C LYS A 59 -1.36 -2.84 9.05
N ILE A 60 -0.71 -3.64 9.89
CA ILE A 60 0.46 -3.22 10.67
C ILE A 60 1.65 -2.90 9.76
N GLN A 61 1.92 -3.73 8.75
CA GLN A 61 2.99 -3.46 7.77
C GLN A 61 2.80 -2.10 7.08
N ILE A 62 1.59 -1.82 6.58
CA ILE A 62 1.29 -0.55 5.90
C ILE A 62 1.54 0.64 6.83
N LEU A 63 1.04 0.58 8.07
CA LEU A 63 1.24 1.67 9.03
C LEU A 63 2.72 1.84 9.44
N THR A 64 3.48 0.75 9.51
CA THR A 64 4.93 0.81 9.79
C THR A 64 5.68 1.50 8.65
N VAL A 65 5.33 1.23 7.38
CA VAL A 65 5.91 1.93 6.23
C VAL A 65 5.62 3.44 6.30
N VAL A 66 4.39 3.82 6.63
CA VAL A 66 4.03 5.24 6.82
C VAL A 66 4.84 5.87 7.94
N GLU A 67 4.97 5.20 9.08
CA GLU A 67 5.76 5.70 10.21
C GLU A 67 7.23 5.90 9.85
N GLN A 68 7.86 4.90 9.23
CA GLN A 68 9.28 4.95 8.86
C GLN A 68 9.54 6.06 7.84
N ARG A 69 8.73 6.15 6.79
CA ARG A 69 8.87 7.20 5.78
C ARG A 69 8.64 8.60 6.36
N ALA A 70 7.69 8.75 7.27
CA ALA A 70 7.48 10.01 7.97
C ALA A 70 8.67 10.38 8.86
N LYS A 71 9.27 9.42 9.58
CA LYS A 71 10.48 9.66 10.39
C LYS A 71 11.67 10.10 9.53
N VAL A 72 11.94 9.38 8.44
CA VAL A 72 13.02 9.71 7.50
C VAL A 72 12.82 11.10 6.90
N ALA A 73 11.58 11.48 6.63
CA ALA A 73 11.22 12.81 6.13
C ALA A 73 11.16 13.92 7.20
N GLY A 74 11.54 13.66 8.46
CA GLY A 74 11.46 14.64 9.56
C GLY A 74 10.04 14.98 10.03
N LYS A 75 9.03 14.24 9.57
CA LYS A 75 7.60 14.48 9.83
C LYS A 75 7.14 13.79 11.13
N THR A 76 7.59 14.33 12.26
CA THR A 76 7.39 13.74 13.60
C THR A 76 5.92 13.53 13.97
N GLN A 77 5.04 14.48 13.66
CA GLN A 77 3.60 14.38 13.96
C GLN A 77 2.93 13.23 13.17
N GLN A 78 3.26 13.07 11.90
CA GLN A 78 2.74 12.04 11.01
C GLN A 78 3.22 10.66 11.45
N ALA A 79 4.48 10.55 11.86
CA ALA A 79 5.02 9.33 12.46
C ALA A 79 4.27 8.97 13.76
N ALA A 80 4.00 9.95 14.63
CA ALA A 80 3.23 9.74 15.86
C ALA A 80 1.78 9.30 15.56
N ILE A 81 1.13 9.87 14.55
CA ILE A 81 -0.21 9.46 14.10
C ILE A 81 -0.21 8.00 13.64
N ALA A 82 0.77 7.58 12.83
CA ALA A 82 0.90 6.21 12.38
C ALA A 82 1.16 5.24 13.56
N LYS A 83 2.03 5.62 14.50
CA LYS A 83 2.31 4.85 15.73
C LYS A 83 1.04 4.62 16.55
N ARG A 84 0.29 5.69 16.85
CA ARG A 84 -1.02 5.60 17.55
C ARG A 84 -2.03 4.74 16.77
N GLY A 85 -1.99 4.79 15.44
CA GLY A 85 -2.78 3.93 14.57
C GLY A 85 -2.50 2.44 14.80
N LYS A 86 -1.23 2.06 14.91
CA LYS A 86 -0.81 0.67 15.22
C LYS A 86 -1.22 0.24 16.62
N GLU A 87 -1.02 1.09 17.61
CA GLU A 87 -1.42 0.81 19.00
C GLU A 87 -2.93 0.56 19.12
N ALA A 88 -3.75 1.35 18.43
CA ALA A 88 -5.19 1.14 18.38
C ALA A 88 -5.57 -0.23 17.80
N LEU A 89 -4.91 -0.66 16.72
CA LEU A 89 -5.12 -1.99 16.15
C LEU A 89 -4.67 -3.11 17.09
N LYS A 90 -3.53 -2.94 17.78
CA LYS A 90 -3.01 -3.91 18.76
C LYS A 90 -3.99 -4.06 19.93
N LYS A 91 -4.50 -2.95 20.48
CA LYS A 91 -5.50 -2.94 21.54
C LYS A 91 -6.81 -3.61 21.10
N ALA A 92 -7.30 -3.30 19.89
CA ALA A 92 -8.52 -3.92 19.36
C ALA A 92 -8.37 -5.44 19.17
N ARG A 93 -7.16 -5.93 18.87
CA ARG A 93 -6.88 -7.36 18.72
C ARG A 93 -6.73 -8.09 20.05
N GLY A 94 -6.10 -7.47 21.05
CA GLY A 94 -5.93 -8.06 22.39
C GLY A 94 -7.17 -7.99 23.29
N LYS A 95 -8.24 -7.34 22.84
CA LYS A 95 -9.57 -7.33 23.51
C LYS A 95 -10.49 -8.46 23.00
N LYS A 96 -9.99 -9.34 22.13
CA LYS A 96 -10.63 -10.60 21.75
C LYS A 96 -9.94 -11.72 22.49
#